data_AF-A0A068YNR3-F1
#
_entry.id   AF-A0A068YNR3-F1
#
_cell.length_a   1.000
_cell.length_b   1.000
_cell.length_c   1.000
_cell.angle_alpha   90.00
_cell.angle_beta   90.00
_cell.angle_gamma   90.00
#
_symmetry.space_group_name_H-M   'P 1'
#
loop_
_entity.id
_entity.type
_entity.pdbx_description
1 polymer ?
#
loop_
_entity_poly.entity_id
_entity_poly.type
_entity_poly.pdbx_seq_one_letter_code
_entity_poly.pdbx_strand_id
1 'polypeptide(L)'
;MPGQDDPAASCGAEQRAAASGINPQTARSMHWRRLMGLAICLGGAAVLLSAIFRMLPLDDPRMRGALTGGAMAALATALGTLPVLLSHQFSQRTYDTLLGFGAGVMLAASSFSLIIPALASARLQGASAWGAGGIVGAGIMAGALFLMLVDRLVPHEHFVKGLEGRQARALKRVWLFVLAIGLHNLPEGLAIGVAFAGTDPVAALALATGISIQDVPEGMVVALALRGVGYGRWRSAGIGMLSGLVEPVAAVLGVAVISLSASLLPWGLAAAAGAMLYVISHEIIPESHREGHETFATGGLMVGFVVMMLLDTALS
;
A
#
# COMPACT_ATOMS: atom_id res chain seq x y z
N MET A 1 -61.64 18.12 -14.15
CA MET A 1 -61.12 17.94 -15.52
C MET A 1 -59.65 17.56 -15.39
N PRO A 2 -59.22 16.36 -15.84
CA PRO A 2 -57.82 15.96 -15.75
C PRO A 2 -56.99 16.67 -16.83
N GLY A 3 -55.76 17.01 -16.46
CA GLY A 3 -54.84 17.85 -17.21
C GLY A 3 -54.40 17.25 -18.55
N GLN A 4 -54.24 18.14 -19.52
CA GLN A 4 -53.69 17.85 -20.84
C GLN A 4 -52.20 17.54 -20.70
N ASP A 5 -51.80 16.34 -21.12
CA ASP A 5 -50.41 15.96 -21.30
C ASP A 5 -49.79 16.88 -22.37
N ASP A 6 -48.71 17.57 -22.01
CA ASP A 6 -47.96 18.43 -22.92
C ASP A 6 -47.17 17.57 -23.92
N PRO A 7 -47.55 17.55 -25.21
CA PRO A 7 -46.90 16.70 -26.22
C PRO A 7 -45.44 17.11 -26.48
N ALA A 8 -45.02 18.32 -26.12
CA ALA A 8 -43.65 18.79 -26.32
C ALA A 8 -42.63 18.12 -25.37
N ALA A 9 -43.06 17.73 -24.16
CA ALA A 9 -42.19 17.07 -23.18
C ALA A 9 -41.88 15.61 -23.58
N SER A 10 -42.82 14.93 -24.23
CA SER A 10 -42.63 13.56 -24.74
C SER A 10 -41.68 13.51 -25.95
N CYS A 11 -41.74 14.52 -26.82
CA CYS A 11 -40.91 14.64 -28.02
C CYS A 11 -39.42 14.88 -27.70
N GLY A 12 -39.12 15.63 -26.63
CA GLY A 12 -37.75 15.91 -26.20
C GLY A 12 -37.00 14.70 -25.60
N ALA A 13 -37.72 13.74 -25.01
CA ALA A 13 -37.14 12.51 -24.47
C ALA A 13 -36.80 11.51 -25.58
N GLU A 14 -37.64 11.39 -26.61
CA GLU A 14 -37.39 10.54 -27.78
C GLU A 14 -36.23 11.08 -28.65
N GLN A 15 -36.14 12.40 -28.82
CA GLN A 15 -35.02 13.02 -29.56
C GLN A 15 -33.66 12.87 -28.86
N ARG A 16 -33.63 12.87 -27.52
CA ARG A 16 -32.40 12.60 -26.75
C ARG A 16 -31.98 11.13 -26.81
N ALA A 17 -32.93 10.20 -26.90
CA ALA A 17 -32.63 8.78 -27.10
C ALA A 17 -32.05 8.51 -28.52
N ALA A 18 -32.62 9.15 -29.54
CA ALA A 18 -32.19 9.02 -30.93
C ALA A 18 -30.76 9.56 -31.20
N ALA A 19 -30.32 10.60 -30.47
CA ALA A 19 -29.00 11.21 -30.65
C ALA A 19 -27.82 10.34 -30.16
N SER A 20 -28.09 9.28 -29.39
CA SER A 20 -27.03 8.40 -28.85
C SER A 20 -26.67 7.22 -29.75
N GLY A 21 -27.45 6.94 -30.80
CA GLY A 21 -27.22 5.82 -31.74
C GLY A 21 -27.27 4.41 -31.13
N ILE A 22 -27.52 4.28 -29.83
CA ILE A 22 -27.51 3.00 -29.11
C ILE A 22 -28.96 2.54 -28.94
N ASN A 23 -29.32 1.48 -29.66
CA ASN A 23 -30.61 0.82 -29.50
C ASN A 23 -30.80 0.37 -28.03
N PRO A 24 -31.93 0.67 -27.37
CA PRO A 24 -32.17 0.28 -25.97
C PRO A 24 -32.06 -1.24 -25.73
N GLN A 25 -32.29 -2.07 -26.76
CA GLN A 25 -32.04 -3.51 -26.69
C GLN A 25 -30.55 -3.87 -26.64
N THR A 26 -29.69 -3.16 -27.39
CA THR A 26 -28.24 -3.37 -27.33
C THR A 26 -27.66 -2.86 -26.01
N ALA A 27 -28.14 -1.75 -25.46
CA ALA A 27 -27.76 -1.27 -24.13
C ALA A 27 -28.06 -2.30 -23.01
N ARG A 28 -29.23 -2.94 -23.06
CA ARG A 28 -29.64 -3.97 -22.08
C ARG A 28 -28.82 -5.26 -22.22
N SER A 29 -28.50 -5.69 -23.45
CA SER A 29 -27.61 -6.83 -23.71
C SER A 29 -26.16 -6.59 -23.24
N MET A 30 -25.67 -5.35 -23.36
CA MET A 30 -24.35 -4.93 -22.87
C MET A 30 -24.28 -4.96 -21.34
N HIS A 31 -25.33 -4.53 -20.64
CA HIS A 31 -25.43 -4.63 -19.18
C HIS A 31 -25.41 -6.09 -18.72
N TRP A 32 -26.15 -6.97 -19.40
CA TRP A 32 -26.21 -8.39 -19.04
C TRP A 32 -24.89 -9.13 -19.29
N ARG A 33 -24.24 -8.85 -20.43
CA ARG A 33 -22.89 -9.36 -20.72
C ARG A 33 -21.84 -8.90 -19.70
N ARG A 34 -21.91 -7.63 -19.26
CA ARG A 34 -21.02 -7.10 -18.20
C ARG A 34 -21.27 -7.75 -16.85
N LEU A 35 -22.53 -7.94 -16.47
CA LEU A 35 -22.89 -8.64 -15.22
C LEU A 35 -22.46 -10.10 -15.23
N MET A 36 -22.66 -10.82 -16.34
CA MET A 36 -22.18 -12.19 -16.51
C MET A 36 -20.64 -12.25 -16.47
N GLY A 37 -19.95 -11.33 -17.15
CA GLY A 37 -18.49 -11.23 -17.10
C GLY A 37 -17.97 -10.97 -15.68
N LEU A 38 -18.59 -10.04 -14.94
CA LEU A 38 -18.27 -9.80 -13.52
C LEU A 38 -18.51 -11.03 -12.65
N ALA A 39 -19.63 -11.73 -12.85
CA ALA A 39 -19.93 -12.96 -12.11
C ALA A 39 -18.91 -14.07 -12.38
N ILE A 40 -18.47 -14.23 -13.63
CA ILE A 40 -17.42 -15.19 -14.01
C ILE A 40 -16.07 -14.80 -13.37
N CYS A 41 -15.68 -13.52 -13.43
CA CYS A 41 -14.44 -13.05 -12.82
C CYS A 41 -14.45 -13.21 -11.29
N LEU A 42 -15.54 -12.85 -10.63
CA LEU A 42 -15.71 -13.00 -9.18
C LEU A 42 -15.74 -14.48 -8.76
N GLY A 43 -16.46 -15.32 -9.52
CA GLY A 43 -16.49 -16.77 -9.29
C GLY A 43 -15.12 -17.41 -9.50
N GLY A 44 -14.41 -17.04 -10.56
CA GLY A 44 -13.04 -17.49 -10.83
C GLY A 44 -12.05 -17.06 -9.74
N ALA A 45 -12.12 -15.81 -9.30
CA ALA A 45 -11.31 -15.30 -8.19
C ALA A 45 -11.63 -16.04 -6.88
N ALA A 46 -12.91 -16.31 -6.58
CA ALA A 46 -13.31 -17.05 -5.39
C ALA A 46 -12.81 -18.51 -5.41
N VAL A 47 -12.88 -19.19 -6.57
CA VAL A 47 -12.34 -20.54 -6.74
C VAL A 47 -10.82 -20.53 -6.58
N LEU A 48 -10.12 -19.57 -7.20
CA LEU A 48 -8.66 -19.43 -7.08
C LEU A 48 -8.25 -19.19 -5.61
N LEU A 49 -8.91 -18.26 -4.93
CA LEU A 49 -8.69 -17.99 -3.51
C LEU A 49 -8.96 -19.24 -2.67
N SER A 50 -10.03 -19.98 -2.96
CA SER A 50 -10.35 -21.22 -2.26
C SER A 50 -9.31 -22.32 -2.51
N ALA A 51 -8.73 -22.39 -3.71
CA ALA A 51 -7.68 -23.35 -4.05
C ALA A 51 -6.37 -22.99 -3.34
N ILE A 52 -5.99 -21.71 -3.34
CA ILE A 52 -4.83 -21.19 -2.59
C ILE A 52 -5.00 -21.49 -1.09
N PHE A 53 -6.19 -21.22 -0.54
CA PHE A 53 -6.49 -21.46 0.88
C PHE A 53 -6.40 -22.94 1.26
N ARG A 54 -6.76 -23.86 0.34
CA ARG A 54 -6.61 -25.31 0.55
C ARG A 54 -5.16 -25.79 0.39
N MET A 55 -4.34 -25.08 -0.37
CA MET A 55 -2.91 -25.38 -0.55
C MET A 55 -2.04 -24.85 0.60
N LEU A 56 -2.57 -23.92 1.38
CA LEU A 56 -1.93 -23.36 2.56
C LEU A 56 -1.96 -24.38 3.72
N PRO A 57 -0.80 -24.85 4.24
CA PRO A 57 -0.75 -25.74 5.39
C PRO A 57 -1.06 -24.94 6.68
N LEU A 58 -2.31 -24.54 6.88
CA LEU A 58 -2.74 -23.75 8.05
C LEU A 58 -2.60 -24.50 9.39
N ASP A 59 -2.40 -25.83 9.32
CA ASP A 59 -2.03 -26.65 10.47
C ASP A 59 -0.61 -26.32 10.97
N ASP A 60 0.28 -25.80 10.11
CA ASP A 60 1.60 -25.33 10.51
C ASP A 60 1.46 -24.04 11.37
N PRO A 61 1.92 -24.06 12.64
CA PRO A 61 1.91 -22.87 13.50
C PRO A 61 2.59 -21.65 12.88
N ARG A 62 3.62 -21.85 12.05
CA ARG A 62 4.36 -20.78 11.37
C ARG A 62 3.51 -20.07 10.33
N MET A 63 2.83 -20.86 9.50
CA MET A 63 1.95 -20.34 8.44
C MET A 63 0.76 -19.60 9.04
N ARG A 64 0.16 -20.16 10.09
CA ARG A 64 -0.94 -19.52 10.82
C ARG A 64 -0.48 -18.23 11.50
N GLY A 65 0.68 -18.23 12.14
CA GLY A 65 1.29 -17.05 12.74
C GLY A 65 1.51 -15.93 11.71
N ALA A 66 2.12 -16.25 10.57
CA ALA A 66 2.35 -15.32 9.47
C ALA A 66 1.05 -14.73 8.93
N LEU A 67 0.03 -15.55 8.69
CA LEU A 67 -1.27 -15.08 8.22
C LEU A 67 -1.94 -14.16 9.26
N THR A 68 -1.88 -14.52 10.55
CA THR A 68 -2.44 -13.65 11.61
C THR A 68 -1.68 -12.34 11.72
N GLY A 69 -0.34 -12.36 11.66
CA GLY A 69 0.48 -11.16 11.70
C GLY A 69 0.22 -10.24 10.50
N GLY A 70 0.21 -10.80 9.28
CA GLY A 70 -0.09 -10.01 8.09
C GLY A 70 -1.54 -9.49 8.08
N ALA A 71 -2.49 -10.23 8.64
CA ALA A 71 -3.86 -9.75 8.82
C ALA A 71 -3.98 -8.64 9.88
N MET A 72 -3.19 -8.69 10.95
CA MET A 72 -3.10 -7.62 11.95
C MET A 72 -2.59 -6.33 11.31
N ALA A 73 -1.54 -6.43 10.51
CA ALA A 73 -0.95 -5.33 9.76
C ALA A 73 -1.97 -4.71 8.79
N ALA A 74 -2.62 -5.54 7.96
CA ALA A 74 -3.64 -5.08 7.02
C ALA A 74 -4.85 -4.43 7.71
N LEU A 75 -5.25 -4.97 8.87
CA LEU A 75 -6.30 -4.40 9.69
C LEU A 75 -5.87 -3.04 10.24
N ALA A 76 -4.62 -2.89 10.64
CA ALA A 76 -4.10 -1.62 11.12
C ALA A 76 -4.06 -0.56 10.01
N THR A 77 -3.63 -0.90 8.79
CA THR A 77 -3.79 -0.02 7.61
C THR A 77 -5.24 0.40 7.43
N ALA A 78 -6.17 -0.57 7.49
CA ALA A 78 -7.60 -0.30 7.35
C ALA A 78 -8.14 0.63 8.44
N LEU A 79 -7.76 0.41 9.70
CA LEU A 79 -8.11 1.28 10.84
C LEU A 79 -7.57 2.69 10.65
N GLY A 80 -6.35 2.81 10.13
CA GLY A 80 -5.71 4.05 9.73
C GLY A 80 -6.53 4.89 8.76
N THR A 81 -7.29 4.26 7.87
CA THR A 81 -8.14 4.99 6.91
C THR A 81 -9.42 5.57 7.51
N LEU A 82 -9.88 5.08 8.68
CA LEU A 82 -11.18 5.44 9.25
C LEU A 82 -11.35 6.94 9.57
N PRO A 83 -10.33 7.66 10.10
CA PRO A 83 -10.43 9.10 10.32
C PRO A 83 -10.85 9.89 9.08
N VAL A 84 -10.50 9.43 7.88
CA VAL A 84 -10.92 10.08 6.61
C VAL A 84 -12.42 10.08 6.42
N LEU A 85 -13.16 9.10 6.97
CA LEU A 85 -14.61 9.02 6.84
C LEU A 85 -15.32 10.18 7.55
N LEU A 86 -14.69 10.72 8.60
CA LEU A 86 -15.16 11.85 9.39
C LEU A 86 -14.64 13.19 8.84
N SER A 87 -13.68 13.17 7.91
CA SER A 87 -12.98 14.38 7.46
C SER A 87 -13.73 15.22 6.43
N HIS A 88 -13.63 16.54 6.56
CA HIS A 88 -13.96 17.52 5.52
C HIS A 88 -12.73 17.80 4.62
N GLN A 89 -12.87 18.65 3.60
CA GLN A 89 -11.77 18.94 2.65
C GLN A 89 -10.55 19.51 3.39
N PHE A 90 -9.37 18.91 3.20
CA PHE A 90 -8.12 19.35 3.85
C PHE A 90 -7.47 20.50 3.08
N SER A 91 -6.76 21.37 3.81
CA SER A 91 -5.89 22.37 3.19
C SER A 91 -4.64 21.70 2.59
N GLN A 92 -4.06 22.30 1.54
CA GLN A 92 -2.82 21.79 0.93
C GLN A 92 -1.69 21.67 1.96
N ARG A 93 -1.57 22.63 2.88
CA ARG A 93 -0.61 22.59 3.98
C ARG A 93 -0.77 21.34 4.86
N THR A 94 -2.01 20.98 5.20
CA THR A 94 -2.27 19.78 6.01
C THR A 94 -1.85 18.53 5.27
N TYR A 95 -2.17 18.43 3.98
CA TYR A 95 -1.74 17.34 3.11
C TYR A 95 -0.20 17.21 3.07
N ASP A 96 0.51 18.31 2.84
CA ASP A 96 1.98 18.33 2.77
C ASP A 96 2.62 17.94 4.12
N THR A 97 2.01 18.35 5.24
CA THR A 97 2.43 17.95 6.60
C THR A 97 2.25 16.46 6.82
N LEU A 98 1.13 15.88 6.38
CA LEU A 98 0.83 14.47 6.54
C LEU A 98 1.72 13.59 5.65
N LEU A 99 2.02 14.03 4.43
CA LEU A 99 3.00 13.37 3.57
C LEU A 99 4.40 13.39 4.21
N GLY A 100 4.82 14.55 4.73
CA GLY A 100 6.07 14.66 5.47
C GLY A 100 6.10 13.71 6.67
N PHE A 101 5.02 13.67 7.46
CA PHE A 101 4.86 12.74 8.58
C PHE A 101 4.99 11.28 8.17
N GLY A 102 4.33 10.86 7.07
CA GLY A 102 4.49 9.52 6.51
C GLY A 102 5.94 9.21 6.10
N ALA A 103 6.62 10.14 5.43
CA ALA A 103 8.04 9.99 5.10
C ALA A 103 8.91 9.78 6.36
N GLY A 104 8.61 10.51 7.44
CA GLY A 104 9.29 10.38 8.72
C GLY A 104 9.11 9.00 9.35
N VAL A 105 7.87 8.51 9.40
CA VAL A 105 7.53 7.16 9.90
C VAL A 105 8.30 6.10 9.12
N MET A 106 8.24 6.14 7.78
CA MET A 106 8.91 5.15 6.92
C MET A 106 10.45 5.22 7.02
N LEU A 107 11.04 6.41 7.20
CA LEU A 107 12.49 6.55 7.44
C LEU A 107 12.92 5.89 8.75
N ALA A 108 12.14 6.08 9.81
CA ALA A 108 12.39 5.44 11.10
C ALA A 108 12.21 3.93 10.99
N ALA A 109 11.12 3.45 10.39
CA ALA A 109 10.86 2.03 10.14
C ALA A 109 12.00 1.33 9.38
N SER A 110 12.47 1.96 8.29
CA SER A 110 13.62 1.49 7.51
C SER A 110 14.85 1.30 8.40
N SER A 111 15.08 2.24 9.32
CA SER A 111 16.26 2.25 10.19
C SER A 111 16.14 1.21 11.30
N PHE A 112 15.07 1.29 12.10
CA PHE A 112 14.95 0.57 13.36
C PHE A 112 14.29 -0.80 13.20
N SER A 113 13.30 -0.93 12.34
CA SER A 113 12.50 -2.16 12.20
C SER A 113 12.98 -3.06 11.06
N LEU A 114 13.84 -2.55 10.15
CA LEU A 114 14.40 -3.33 9.04
C LEU A 114 15.93 -3.45 9.11
N ILE A 115 16.68 -2.35 9.04
CA ILE A 115 18.15 -2.38 8.96
C ILE A 115 18.78 -2.97 10.22
N ILE A 116 18.34 -2.55 11.41
CA ILE A 116 18.88 -3.06 12.69
C ILE A 116 18.60 -4.58 12.83
N PRO A 117 17.37 -5.08 12.64
CA PRO A 117 17.09 -6.51 12.65
C PRO A 117 17.84 -7.29 11.56
N ALA A 118 18.06 -6.72 10.38
CA ALA A 118 18.87 -7.34 9.33
C ALA A 118 20.32 -7.53 9.76
N LEU A 119 20.92 -6.50 10.37
CA LEU A 119 22.30 -6.57 10.90
C LEU A 119 22.41 -7.59 12.03
N ALA A 120 21.43 -7.60 12.95
CA ALA A 120 21.38 -8.55 14.05
C ALA A 120 21.25 -9.99 13.53
N SER A 121 20.33 -10.23 12.58
CA SER A 121 20.15 -11.54 11.96
C SER A 121 21.39 -12.03 11.24
N ALA A 122 22.06 -11.17 10.46
CA ALA A 122 23.32 -11.54 9.80
C ALA A 122 24.41 -11.95 10.80
N ARG A 123 24.52 -11.24 11.94
CA ARG A 123 25.47 -11.59 13.01
C ARG A 123 25.11 -12.90 13.70
N LEU A 124 23.82 -13.15 13.95
CA LEU A 124 23.34 -14.43 14.51
C LEU A 124 23.65 -15.61 13.59
N GLN A 125 23.72 -15.38 12.28
CA GLN A 125 24.13 -16.37 11.28
C GLN A 125 25.66 -16.54 11.18
N GLY A 126 26.43 -15.91 12.07
CA GLY A 126 27.89 -16.06 12.13
C GLY A 126 28.67 -15.02 11.33
N ALA A 127 28.02 -14.02 10.74
CA ALA A 127 28.75 -12.95 10.05
C ALA A 127 29.52 -12.06 11.04
N SER A 128 30.75 -11.70 10.69
CA SER A 128 31.51 -10.67 11.42
C SER A 128 30.82 -9.31 11.32
N ALA A 129 31.23 -8.32 12.12
CA ALA A 129 30.65 -6.97 12.05
C ALA A 129 30.73 -6.37 10.64
N TRP A 130 31.86 -6.56 9.95
CA TRP A 130 32.06 -6.15 8.55
C TRP A 130 31.25 -7.02 7.58
N GLY A 131 31.17 -8.33 7.81
CA GLY A 131 30.36 -9.23 6.98
C GLY A 131 28.87 -8.90 7.02
N ALA A 132 28.33 -8.66 8.21
CA ALA A 132 26.95 -8.23 8.40
C ALA A 132 26.67 -6.89 7.71
N GLY A 133 27.57 -5.91 7.85
CA GLY A 133 27.50 -4.64 7.15
C GLY A 133 27.53 -4.80 5.63
N GLY A 134 28.36 -5.71 5.11
CA GLY A 134 28.44 -6.03 3.69
C GLY A 134 27.15 -6.66 3.14
N ILE A 135 26.59 -7.64 3.86
CA ILE A 135 25.32 -8.30 3.51
C ILE A 135 24.18 -7.28 3.47
N VAL A 136 24.02 -6.50 4.55
CA VAL A 136 22.93 -5.53 4.65
C VAL A 136 23.12 -4.38 3.66
N GLY A 137 24.33 -3.86 3.49
CA GLY A 137 24.62 -2.84 2.49
C GLY A 137 24.32 -3.31 1.06
N ALA A 138 24.70 -4.53 0.71
CA ALA A 138 24.40 -5.12 -0.60
C ALA A 138 22.88 -5.34 -0.79
N GLY A 139 22.18 -5.80 0.25
CA GLY A 139 20.73 -5.95 0.24
C GLY A 139 20.02 -4.62 0.01
N ILE A 140 20.38 -3.57 0.75
CA ILE A 140 19.85 -2.21 0.57
C ILE A 140 20.03 -1.74 -0.88
N MET A 141 21.25 -1.88 -1.42
CA MET A 141 21.52 -1.49 -2.80
C MET A 141 20.68 -2.30 -3.78
N ALA A 142 20.55 -3.62 -3.58
CA ALA A 142 19.74 -4.48 -4.44
C ALA A 142 18.26 -4.09 -4.43
N GLY A 143 17.68 -3.81 -3.25
CA GLY A 143 16.29 -3.36 -3.12
C GLY A 143 16.04 -2.00 -3.76
N ALA A 144 16.93 -1.04 -3.52
CA ALA A 144 16.86 0.29 -4.14
C ALA A 144 17.00 0.22 -5.67
N LEU A 145 17.97 -0.57 -6.17
CA LEU A 145 18.16 -0.81 -7.61
C LEU A 145 16.96 -1.49 -8.23
N PHE A 146 16.35 -2.47 -7.54
CA PHE A 146 15.16 -3.16 -8.00
C PHE A 146 14.00 -2.18 -8.19
N LEU A 147 13.68 -1.34 -7.19
CA LEU A 147 12.61 -0.36 -7.37
C LEU A 147 12.96 0.74 -8.37
N MET A 148 14.21 1.20 -8.43
CA MET A 148 14.62 2.15 -9.47
C MET A 148 14.45 1.56 -10.88
N LEU A 149 14.72 0.26 -11.05
CA LEU A 149 14.53 -0.42 -12.32
C LEU A 149 13.04 -0.58 -12.64
N VAL A 150 12.22 -0.99 -11.66
CA VAL A 150 10.76 -1.07 -11.81
C VAL A 150 10.21 0.29 -12.22
N ASP A 151 10.60 1.36 -11.52
CA ASP A 151 10.18 2.74 -11.80
C ASP A 151 10.58 3.20 -13.22
N ARG A 152 11.76 2.80 -13.72
CA ARG A 152 12.18 3.06 -15.10
C ARG A 152 11.45 2.20 -16.15
N LEU A 153 11.19 0.94 -15.84
CA LEU A 153 10.62 -0.02 -16.79
C LEU A 153 9.10 0.11 -16.92
N VAL A 154 8.42 0.52 -15.86
CA VAL A 154 6.98 0.79 -15.88
C VAL A 154 6.77 2.10 -16.66
N PRO A 155 6.21 2.06 -17.88
CA PRO A 155 6.06 3.25 -18.70
C PRO A 155 4.99 4.15 -18.09
N HIS A 156 5.43 5.16 -17.33
CA HIS A 156 4.57 6.11 -16.64
C HIS A 156 3.75 7.04 -17.57
N GLU A 157 3.75 6.80 -18.88
CA GLU A 157 3.22 7.72 -19.90
C GLU A 157 1.80 7.38 -20.41
N HIS A 158 1.16 6.25 -20.04
CA HIS A 158 -0.03 5.80 -20.79
C HIS A 158 -1.30 5.43 -20.00
N PHE A 159 -1.39 5.69 -18.69
CA PHE A 159 -2.64 5.39 -17.96
C PHE A 159 -3.68 6.52 -17.94
N VAL A 160 -3.33 7.74 -18.38
CA VAL A 160 -4.29 8.86 -18.52
C VAL A 160 -3.98 9.69 -19.76
N LYS A 161 -4.10 9.12 -20.96
CA LYS A 161 -4.29 9.93 -22.18
C LYS A 161 -5.74 10.44 -22.17
N GLY A 162 -5.96 11.62 -21.58
CA GLY A 162 -7.28 12.26 -21.58
C GLY A 162 -7.42 13.53 -20.73
N LEU A 163 -6.49 13.80 -19.82
CA LEU A 163 -6.48 15.03 -19.03
C LEU A 163 -5.11 15.69 -19.14
N GLU A 164 -5.00 16.77 -19.91
CA GLU A 164 -3.83 17.65 -19.86
C GLU A 164 -4.08 18.73 -18.79
N GLY A 165 -3.11 18.95 -17.89
CA GLY A 165 -3.18 20.02 -16.87
C GLY A 165 -2.63 19.68 -15.49
N ARG A 166 -2.65 20.66 -14.57
CA ARG A 166 -2.14 20.51 -13.18
C ARG A 166 -2.83 19.38 -12.41
N GLN A 167 -4.12 19.16 -12.66
CA GLN A 167 -4.94 18.17 -11.97
C GLN A 167 -4.60 16.72 -12.38
N ALA A 168 -4.30 16.47 -13.65
CA ALA A 168 -3.86 15.16 -14.13
C ALA A 168 -2.50 14.76 -13.54
N ARG A 169 -1.60 15.74 -13.39
CA ARG A 169 -0.29 15.53 -12.78
C ARG A 169 -0.41 15.20 -11.29
N ALA A 170 -1.30 15.90 -10.56
CA ALA A 170 -1.58 15.60 -9.16
C ALA A 170 -2.19 14.21 -8.98
N LEU A 171 -3.14 13.84 -9.84
CA LEU A 171 -3.75 12.51 -9.83
C LEU A 171 -2.72 11.41 -10.10
N LYS A 172 -1.88 11.58 -11.13
CA LYS A 172 -0.81 10.63 -11.44
C LYS A 172 0.10 10.43 -10.23
N ARG A 173 0.52 11.52 -9.58
CA ARG A 173 1.40 11.45 -8.41
C ARG A 173 0.76 10.76 -7.21
N VAL A 174 -0.51 11.04 -6.91
CA VAL A 174 -1.20 10.32 -5.83
C VAL A 174 -1.31 8.84 -6.15
N TRP A 175 -1.55 8.45 -7.41
CA TRP A 175 -1.54 7.04 -7.78
C TRP A 175 -0.16 6.40 -7.71
N LEU A 176 0.91 7.12 -8.08
CA LEU A 176 2.27 6.65 -7.88
C LEU A 176 2.56 6.46 -6.40
N PHE A 177 2.22 7.45 -5.57
CA PHE A 177 2.32 7.35 -4.11
C PHE A 177 1.53 6.16 -3.57
N VAL A 178 0.26 5.96 -3.94
CA VAL A 178 -0.57 4.83 -3.50
C VAL A 178 0.03 3.48 -3.93
N LEU A 179 0.56 3.39 -5.16
CA LEU A 179 1.21 2.18 -5.66
C LEU A 179 2.55 1.92 -4.98
N ALA A 180 3.36 2.96 -4.80
CA ALA A 180 4.61 2.89 -4.05
C ALA A 180 4.35 2.52 -2.60
N ILE A 181 3.22 2.96 -2.04
CA ILE A 181 2.74 2.50 -0.75
C ILE A 181 2.44 1.00 -0.80
N GLY A 182 1.50 0.55 -1.62
CA GLY A 182 1.19 -0.89 -1.72
C GLY A 182 2.40 -1.78 -2.06
N LEU A 183 3.43 -1.25 -2.74
CA LEU A 183 4.69 -1.95 -2.99
C LEU A 183 5.60 -2.06 -1.77
N HIS A 184 5.51 -1.18 -0.76
CA HIS A 184 6.26 -1.31 0.50
C HIS A 184 5.58 -2.27 1.49
N ASN A 185 4.25 -2.40 1.44
CA ASN A 185 3.49 -3.38 2.22
C ASN A 185 3.95 -4.82 1.87
N LEU A 186 4.50 -5.04 0.67
CA LEU A 186 5.06 -6.32 0.25
C LEU A 186 6.29 -6.73 1.10
N PRO A 187 7.37 -5.93 1.19
CA PRO A 187 8.48 -6.23 2.08
C PRO A 187 8.11 -6.38 3.56
N GLU A 188 7.16 -5.59 4.07
CA GLU A 188 6.69 -5.68 5.46
C GLU A 188 5.96 -6.99 5.73
N GLY A 189 5.01 -7.36 4.88
CA GLY A 189 4.37 -8.66 4.98
C GLY A 189 5.36 -9.80 4.84
N LEU A 190 6.31 -9.74 3.88
CA LEU A 190 7.39 -10.72 3.77
C LEU A 190 8.20 -10.83 5.08
N ALA A 191 8.54 -9.71 5.72
CA ALA A 191 9.25 -9.68 7.00
C ALA A 191 8.47 -10.37 8.12
N ILE A 192 7.15 -10.13 8.22
CA ILE A 192 6.26 -10.83 9.15
C ILE A 192 6.31 -12.34 8.90
N GLY A 193 6.14 -12.75 7.64
CA GLY A 193 6.16 -14.17 7.25
C GLY A 193 7.46 -14.87 7.59
N VAL A 194 8.56 -14.21 7.25
CA VAL A 194 9.93 -14.65 7.55
C VAL A 194 10.15 -14.78 9.06
N ALA A 195 9.70 -13.81 9.86
CA ALA A 195 9.85 -13.87 11.31
C ALA A 195 9.11 -15.07 11.92
N PHE A 196 7.86 -15.32 11.50
CA PHE A 196 7.09 -16.47 11.96
C PHE A 196 7.60 -17.82 11.44
N ALA A 197 8.36 -17.83 10.34
CA ALA A 197 9.05 -19.03 9.86
C ALA A 197 10.29 -19.39 10.69
N GLY A 198 10.82 -18.44 11.47
CA GLY A 198 11.92 -18.64 12.41
C GLY A 198 11.54 -19.49 13.63
N THR A 199 12.44 -19.53 14.62
CA THR A 199 12.28 -20.34 15.84
C THR A 199 11.78 -19.55 17.04
N ASP A 200 11.58 -18.24 16.92
CA ASP A 200 11.15 -17.37 18.02
C ASP A 200 9.79 -16.72 17.71
N PRO A 201 8.68 -17.34 18.15
CA PRO A 201 7.34 -16.80 17.96
C PRO A 201 7.10 -15.47 18.69
N VAL A 202 7.83 -15.22 19.79
CA VAL A 202 7.66 -13.99 20.58
C VAL A 202 8.27 -12.82 19.82
N ALA A 203 9.49 -12.99 19.29
CA ALA A 203 10.13 -12.00 18.43
C ALA A 203 9.32 -11.76 17.15
N ALA A 204 8.75 -12.81 16.56
CA ALA A 204 7.90 -12.68 15.37
C ALA A 204 6.62 -11.86 15.64
N LEU A 205 5.96 -12.10 16.79
CA LEU A 205 4.80 -11.32 17.21
C LEU A 205 5.16 -9.86 17.51
N ALA A 206 6.31 -9.62 18.15
CA ALA A 206 6.79 -8.26 18.41
C ALA A 206 7.04 -7.51 17.10
N LEU A 207 7.72 -8.12 16.12
CA LEU A 207 7.92 -7.54 14.78
C LEU A 207 6.59 -7.24 14.10
N ALA A 208 5.67 -8.20 14.05
CA ALA A 208 4.36 -8.01 13.41
C ALA A 208 3.53 -6.91 14.09
N THR A 209 3.66 -6.76 15.41
CA THR A 209 3.00 -5.69 16.17
C THR A 209 3.63 -4.33 15.85
N GLY A 210 4.96 -4.24 15.79
CA GLY A 210 5.68 -3.03 15.39
C GLY A 210 5.28 -2.55 14.00
N ILE A 211 5.24 -3.45 13.02
CA ILE A 211 4.76 -3.18 11.66
C ILE A 211 3.29 -2.74 11.70
N SER A 212 2.40 -3.48 12.35
CA SER A 212 0.97 -3.09 12.42
C SER A 212 0.78 -1.67 12.96
N ILE A 213 1.62 -1.22 13.89
CA ILE A 213 1.47 0.10 14.49
C ILE A 213 1.83 1.25 13.54
N GLN A 214 2.83 1.10 12.68
CA GLN A 214 3.14 2.10 11.64
C GLN A 214 2.12 2.08 10.50
N ASP A 215 1.45 0.96 10.26
CA ASP A 215 0.48 0.84 9.17
C ASP A 215 -0.77 1.69 9.44
N VAL A 216 -1.10 1.93 10.71
CA VAL A 216 -2.20 2.86 11.08
C VAL A 216 -1.95 4.25 10.49
N PRO A 217 -0.83 4.94 10.80
CA PRO A 217 -0.54 6.20 10.15
C PRO A 217 -0.38 6.10 8.62
N GLU A 218 0.17 5.02 8.06
CA GLU A 218 0.29 4.87 6.61
C GLU A 218 -1.07 4.81 5.89
N GLY A 219 -2.00 3.99 6.39
CA GLY A 219 -3.37 3.92 5.88
C GLY A 219 -4.08 5.27 5.96
N MET A 220 -3.82 6.04 7.01
CA MET A 220 -4.29 7.41 7.14
C MET A 220 -3.72 8.31 6.04
N VAL A 221 -2.39 8.28 5.81
CA VAL A 221 -1.74 9.11 4.78
C VAL A 221 -2.24 8.75 3.38
N VAL A 222 -2.40 7.46 3.04
CA VAL A 222 -2.97 7.01 1.75
C VAL A 222 -4.37 7.57 1.53
N ALA A 223 -5.25 7.40 2.52
CA ALA A 223 -6.62 7.86 2.41
C ALA A 223 -6.69 9.39 2.29
N LEU A 224 -5.86 10.11 3.05
CA LEU A 224 -5.77 11.58 2.99
C LEU A 224 -5.19 12.06 1.66
N ALA A 225 -4.23 11.32 1.10
CA ALA A 225 -3.64 11.67 -0.18
C ALA A 225 -4.68 11.65 -1.31
N LEU A 226 -5.50 10.59 -1.34
CA LEU A 226 -6.62 10.46 -2.26
C LEU A 226 -7.70 11.53 -2.05
N ARG A 227 -7.96 11.91 -0.79
CA ARG A 227 -8.89 13.02 -0.48
C ARG A 227 -8.37 14.35 -1.04
N GLY A 228 -7.06 14.60 -0.97
CA GLY A 228 -6.42 15.82 -1.47
C GLY A 228 -6.61 16.03 -2.98
N VAL A 229 -6.68 14.95 -3.77
CA VAL A 229 -6.94 15.02 -5.22
C VAL A 229 -8.42 14.86 -5.60
N GLY A 230 -9.32 14.91 -4.62
CA GLY A 230 -10.77 15.00 -4.84
C GLY A 230 -11.53 13.67 -4.82
N TYR A 231 -10.93 12.56 -4.41
CA TYR A 231 -11.68 11.30 -4.24
C TYR A 231 -12.66 11.41 -3.08
N GLY A 232 -13.84 10.78 -3.19
CA GLY A 232 -14.82 10.76 -2.09
C GLY A 232 -14.34 9.91 -0.91
N ARG A 233 -14.78 10.26 0.31
CA ARG A 233 -14.35 9.62 1.58
C ARG A 233 -14.35 8.08 1.58
N TRP A 234 -15.41 7.48 1.05
CA TRP A 234 -15.55 6.02 0.98
C TRP A 234 -14.60 5.38 -0.03
N ARG A 235 -14.34 6.07 -1.15
CA ARG A 235 -13.38 5.58 -2.16
C ARG A 235 -11.95 5.71 -1.64
N SER A 236 -11.62 6.83 -1.00
CA SER A 236 -10.32 7.04 -0.37
C SER A 236 -10.02 5.99 0.70
N ALA A 237 -10.97 5.75 1.61
CA ALA A 237 -10.81 4.72 2.63
C ALA A 237 -10.72 3.31 2.02
N GLY A 238 -11.60 2.99 1.07
CA GLY A 238 -11.57 1.68 0.40
C GLY A 238 -10.26 1.39 -0.32
N ILE A 239 -9.67 2.37 -1.03
CA ILE A 239 -8.38 2.19 -1.69
C ILE A 239 -7.25 2.01 -0.66
N GLY A 240 -7.26 2.77 0.45
CA GLY A 240 -6.28 2.58 1.52
C GLY A 240 -6.41 1.24 2.26
N MET A 241 -7.62 0.71 2.41
CA MET A 241 -7.83 -0.64 2.93
C MET A 241 -7.30 -1.70 1.96
N LEU A 242 -7.48 -1.49 0.66
CA LEU A 242 -7.01 -2.40 -0.38
C LEU A 242 -5.49 -2.45 -0.47
N SER A 243 -4.77 -1.36 -0.17
CA SER A 243 -3.29 -1.39 -0.18
C SER A 243 -2.72 -2.30 0.90
N GLY A 244 -3.33 -2.33 2.10
CA GLY A 244 -2.89 -3.21 3.20
C GLY A 244 -3.10 -4.71 2.93
N LEU A 245 -4.00 -5.09 2.00
CA LEU A 245 -4.23 -6.51 1.66
C LEU A 245 -3.02 -7.19 1.00
N VAL A 246 -1.97 -6.44 0.67
CA VAL A 246 -0.71 -6.99 0.19
C VAL A 246 0.02 -7.74 1.32
N GLU A 247 -0.02 -7.27 2.57
CA GLU A 247 0.76 -7.86 3.67
C GLU A 247 0.38 -9.31 4.01
N PRO A 248 -0.90 -9.73 4.13
CA PRO A 248 -1.23 -11.12 4.43
C PRO A 248 -0.73 -12.07 3.34
N VAL A 249 -0.81 -11.65 2.08
CA VAL A 249 -0.33 -12.42 0.93
C VAL A 249 1.19 -12.52 0.99
N ALA A 250 1.86 -11.40 1.23
CA ALA A 250 3.30 -11.33 1.36
C ALA A 250 3.83 -12.13 2.56
N ALA A 251 3.13 -12.16 3.70
CA ALA A 251 3.49 -12.94 4.88
C ALA A 251 3.43 -14.44 4.63
N VAL A 252 2.39 -14.91 3.94
CA VAL A 252 2.33 -16.30 3.48
C VAL A 252 3.53 -16.63 2.57
N LEU A 253 3.84 -15.75 1.62
CA LEU A 253 4.99 -15.92 0.74
C LEU A 253 6.31 -15.89 1.53
N GLY A 254 6.42 -15.08 2.58
CA GLY A 254 7.61 -14.98 3.44
C GLY A 254 7.95 -16.30 4.13
N VAL A 255 6.92 -17.03 4.61
CA VAL A 255 7.11 -18.38 5.16
C VAL A 255 7.62 -19.37 4.10
N ALA A 256 7.08 -19.30 2.89
CA ALA A 256 7.53 -20.13 1.77
C ALA A 256 8.97 -19.80 1.34
N VAL A 257 9.37 -18.53 1.39
CA VAL A 257 10.73 -18.07 1.04
C VAL A 257 11.76 -18.54 2.07
N ILE A 258 11.49 -18.48 3.38
CA ILE A 258 12.43 -19.02 4.38
C ILE A 258 12.49 -20.55 4.38
N SER A 259 11.42 -21.22 3.98
CA SER A 259 11.46 -22.67 3.76
C SER A 259 12.51 -23.06 2.71
N LEU A 260 12.95 -22.12 1.86
CA LEU A 260 14.09 -22.29 0.95
C LEU A 260 15.45 -22.05 1.63
N SER A 261 15.60 -21.04 2.50
CA SER A 261 16.78 -20.87 3.37
C SER A 261 16.64 -19.73 4.39
N ALA A 262 16.89 -20.02 5.68
CA ALA A 262 17.01 -19.02 6.75
C ALA A 262 18.14 -18.00 6.50
N SER A 263 19.12 -18.33 5.64
CA SER A 263 20.22 -17.44 5.29
C SER A 263 19.79 -16.22 4.46
N LEU A 264 18.59 -16.25 3.89
CA LEU A 264 18.06 -15.14 3.07
C LEU A 264 17.40 -14.03 3.89
N LEU A 265 17.08 -14.28 5.16
CA LEU A 265 16.43 -13.31 6.04
C LEU A 265 17.12 -11.93 6.08
N PRO A 266 18.44 -11.80 6.36
CA PRO A 266 19.10 -10.50 6.41
C PRO A 266 19.12 -9.80 5.04
N TRP A 267 19.15 -10.56 3.94
CA TRP A 267 19.07 -10.00 2.60
C TRP A 267 17.68 -9.44 2.29
N GLY A 268 16.62 -10.16 2.68
CA GLY A 268 15.24 -9.73 2.50
C GLY A 268 14.92 -8.45 3.24
N LEU A 269 15.25 -8.38 4.53
CA LEU A 269 15.05 -7.17 5.35
C LEU A 269 15.87 -5.97 4.84
N ALA A 270 17.11 -6.21 4.42
CA ALA A 270 17.95 -5.16 3.87
C ALA A 270 17.42 -4.63 2.52
N ALA A 271 16.98 -5.53 1.64
CA ALA A 271 16.35 -5.15 0.37
C ALA A 271 15.05 -4.38 0.58
N ALA A 272 14.22 -4.79 1.56
CA ALA A 272 13.04 -4.06 1.99
C ALA A 272 13.37 -2.61 2.37
N ALA A 273 14.36 -2.41 3.23
CA ALA A 273 14.80 -1.08 3.66
C ALA A 273 15.32 -0.24 2.50
N GLY A 274 16.11 -0.83 1.60
CA GLY A 274 16.62 -0.13 0.42
C GLY A 274 15.53 0.32 -0.55
N ALA A 275 14.54 -0.53 -0.80
CA ALA A 275 13.37 -0.18 -1.59
C ALA A 275 12.60 1.00 -0.95
N MET A 276 12.39 0.96 0.36
CA MET A 276 11.69 2.01 1.11
C MET A 276 12.46 3.34 1.07
N LEU A 277 13.78 3.33 1.28
CA LEU A 277 14.64 4.51 1.18
C LEU A 277 14.57 5.17 -0.22
N TYR A 278 14.52 4.36 -1.29
CA TYR A 278 14.33 4.87 -2.66
C TYR A 278 13.00 5.62 -2.78
N VAL A 279 11.88 5.01 -2.39
CA VAL A 279 10.54 5.61 -2.49
C VAL A 279 10.43 6.91 -1.67
N ILE A 280 10.90 6.89 -0.43
CA ILE A 280 10.89 8.08 0.44
C ILE A 280 11.63 9.24 -0.23
N SER A 281 12.83 8.97 -0.75
CA SER A 281 13.70 10.00 -1.34
C SER A 281 13.21 10.46 -2.71
N HIS A 282 12.71 9.56 -3.56
CA HIS A 282 12.39 9.87 -4.94
C HIS A 282 10.96 10.40 -5.10
N GLU A 283 10.05 10.06 -4.19
CA GLU A 283 8.63 10.40 -4.31
C GLU A 283 8.11 11.25 -3.14
N ILE A 284 8.22 10.75 -1.90
CA ILE A 284 7.47 11.33 -0.77
C ILE A 284 8.04 12.67 -0.31
N ILE A 285 9.36 12.74 -0.09
CA ILE A 285 10.02 13.99 0.32
C ILE A 285 9.83 15.08 -0.75
N PRO A 286 10.13 14.84 -2.04
CA PRO A 286 9.89 15.84 -3.08
C PRO A 286 8.43 16.30 -3.18
N GLU A 287 7.44 15.40 -3.09
CA GLU A 287 6.03 15.79 -3.21
C GLU A 287 5.56 16.62 -2.01
N SER A 288 5.98 16.27 -0.79
CA SER A 288 5.62 17.03 0.41
C SER A 288 6.15 18.47 0.41
N HIS A 289 7.22 18.76 -0.34
CA HIS A 289 7.86 20.07 -0.40
C HIS A 289 7.40 20.92 -1.61
N ARG A 290 6.45 20.44 -2.41
CA ARG A 290 6.20 21.00 -3.75
C ARG A 290 5.37 22.28 -3.78
N GLU A 291 4.50 22.52 -2.80
CA GLU A 291 3.53 23.63 -2.80
C GLU A 291 3.90 24.76 -1.82
N GLY A 292 5.17 24.88 -1.42
CA GLY A 292 5.67 25.98 -0.57
C GLY A 292 5.37 25.85 0.92
N HIS A 293 5.08 24.63 1.39
CA HIS A 293 4.86 24.30 2.80
C HIS A 293 6.00 23.47 3.39
N GLU A 294 7.23 23.67 2.92
CA GLU A 294 8.42 22.86 3.24
C GLU A 294 8.67 22.76 4.75
N THR A 295 8.50 23.87 5.47
CA THR A 295 8.67 23.89 6.94
C THR A 295 7.66 23.01 7.65
N PHE A 296 6.41 22.95 7.17
CA PHE A 296 5.37 22.11 7.76
C PHE A 296 5.56 20.64 7.39
N ALA A 297 5.95 20.36 6.13
CA ALA A 297 6.32 19.02 5.69
C ALA A 297 7.52 18.48 6.49
N THR A 298 8.57 19.30 6.67
CA THR A 298 9.74 18.95 7.49
C THR A 298 9.36 18.73 8.95
N GLY A 299 8.51 19.60 9.53
CA GLY A 299 8.00 19.41 10.88
C GLY A 299 7.21 18.10 11.03
N GLY A 300 6.36 17.78 10.05
CA GLY A 300 5.67 16.50 9.95
C GLY A 300 6.65 15.34 9.94
N LEU A 301 7.67 15.39 9.08
CA LEU A 301 8.71 14.36 8.97
C LEU A 301 9.44 14.13 10.29
N MET A 302 9.86 15.19 10.97
CA MET A 302 10.52 15.07 12.28
C MET A 302 9.59 14.41 13.31
N VAL A 303 8.33 14.83 13.38
CA VAL A 303 7.36 14.24 14.32
C VAL A 303 7.10 12.77 13.98
N GLY A 304 6.90 12.44 12.70
CA GLY A 304 6.68 11.06 12.25
C GLY A 304 7.85 10.15 12.59
N PHE A 305 9.08 10.61 12.35
CA PHE A 305 10.29 9.88 12.68
C PHE A 305 10.40 9.62 14.19
N VAL A 306 10.18 10.65 15.01
CA VAL A 306 10.25 10.52 16.48
C VAL A 306 9.15 9.61 17.01
N VAL A 307 7.91 9.76 16.53
CA VAL A 307 6.79 8.91 16.95
C VAL A 307 7.08 7.45 16.62
N MET A 308 7.53 7.16 15.40
CA MET A 308 7.86 5.79 15.01
C MET A 308 9.05 5.23 15.78
N MET A 309 10.11 6.01 16.00
CA MET A 309 11.24 5.61 16.84
C MET A 309 10.79 5.28 18.28
N LEU A 310 9.90 6.08 18.86
CA LEU A 310 9.36 5.83 20.20
C LEU A 310 8.51 4.55 20.24
N LEU A 311 7.69 4.32 19.21
CA LEU A 311 6.86 3.13 19.10
C LEU A 311 7.70 1.86 18.93
N ASP A 312 8.71 1.90 18.06
CA ASP A 312 9.68 0.81 17.89
C ASP A 312 10.39 0.52 19.22
N THR A 313 10.99 1.54 19.85
CA THR A 313 11.71 1.38 21.13
C THR A 313 10.84 0.88 22.27
N ALA A 314 9.57 1.28 22.33
CA ALA A 314 8.67 0.89 23.42
C ALA A 314 8.18 -0.56 23.30
N LEU A 315 8.33 -1.18 22.13
CA LEU A 315 7.71 -2.47 21.78
C LEU A 315 8.70 -3.54 21.31
N SER A 316 9.94 -3.15 20.99
CA SER A 316 11.10 -4.01 20.72
C SER A 316 11.74 -4.53 22.02
#